data_AF-A0A945BF95-F1
#
_entry.id   AF-A0A945BF95-F1
#
_cell.length_a   1.000
_cell.length_b   1.000
_cell.length_c   1.000
_cell.angle_alpha   90.00
_cell.angle_beta   90.00
_cell.angle_gamma   90.00
#
_symmetry.space_group_name_H-M   'P 1'
#
loop_
_entity.id
_entity.type
_entity.pdbx_description
1 polymer ?
#
loop_
_entity_poly.entity_id
_entity_poly.type
_entity_poly.pdbx_seq_one_letter_code
_entity_poly.pdbx_strand_id
1 'polypeptide(L)'
;MMPKLYGWGAAIVILGALFKIEHLPFASEMLIVGLGMEAIIFFFSAFEKPHEEYEWERAYPELGHDMTDPANMSPAQQLDEALVKAKIDNVLIESLNEGLKSFGEASTKLNETISAASGIGEYNDQIQEGIKNMNALNSLYELQLQASNQQMEATTMFLQNLQSSVEDSKRFQEQVSQLAVNLEQMNKVYGNMLTAMNPNK
;
A
#
# COMPACT_ATOMS: atom_id res chain seq x y z
N MET A 1 25.78 37.94 3.73
CA MET A 1 25.99 36.48 3.92
C MET A 1 24.67 35.69 3.88
N MET A 2 23.51 36.33 4.12
CA MET A 2 22.16 35.73 4.10
C MET A 2 21.69 35.07 2.78
N PRO A 3 22.00 35.56 1.56
CA PRO A 3 21.55 34.90 0.33
C PRO A 3 22.05 33.47 0.18
N LYS A 4 23.23 33.17 0.77
CA LYS A 4 23.81 31.83 0.77
C LYS A 4 23.10 30.88 1.73
N LEU A 5 22.52 31.40 2.82
CA LEU A 5 21.75 30.62 3.80
C LEU A 5 20.39 30.18 3.23
N TYR A 6 19.68 31.08 2.54
CA TYR A 6 18.45 30.73 1.81
C TYR A 6 18.75 29.70 0.70
N GLY A 7 19.85 29.88 -0.04
CA GLY A 7 20.26 28.91 -1.06
C GLY A 7 20.63 27.52 -0.50
N TRP A 8 21.22 27.45 0.69
CA TRP A 8 21.53 26.17 1.35
C TRP A 8 20.28 25.47 1.91
N GLY A 9 19.33 26.21 2.48
CA GLY A 9 18.03 25.65 2.90
C GLY A 9 17.26 25.06 1.73
N ALA A 10 17.09 25.84 0.66
CA ALA A 10 16.41 25.41 -0.55
C ALA A 10 17.07 24.17 -1.19
N ALA A 11 18.41 24.08 -1.20
CA ALA A 11 19.10 22.91 -1.73
C ALA A 11 18.80 21.62 -0.93
N ILE A 12 18.73 21.70 0.40
CA ILE A 12 18.40 20.55 1.25
C ILE A 12 16.93 20.14 1.05
N VAL A 13 16.01 21.09 0.92
CA VAL A 13 14.60 20.82 0.62
C VAL A 13 14.44 20.12 -0.73
N ILE A 14 15.11 20.62 -1.77
CA ILE A 14 15.05 20.04 -3.12
C ILE A 14 15.62 18.62 -3.12
N LEU A 15 16.72 18.36 -2.41
CA LEU A 15 17.26 17.01 -2.27
C LEU A 15 16.32 16.07 -1.52
N GLY A 16 15.66 16.55 -0.45
CA GLY A 16 14.65 15.76 0.27
C GLY A 16 13.44 15.43 -0.61
N ALA A 17 12.97 16.39 -1.41
CA ALA A 17 11.90 16.17 -2.38
C ALA A 17 12.30 15.16 -3.47
N LEU A 18 13.53 15.25 -3.97
CA LEU A 18 14.08 14.29 -4.95
C LEU A 18 14.08 12.86 -4.40
N PHE A 19 14.55 12.66 -3.16
CA PHE A 19 14.56 11.34 -2.52
C PHE A 19 13.15 10.77 -2.33
N LYS A 20 12.16 11.64 -2.06
CA LYS A 20 10.75 11.25 -1.96
C LYS A 20 10.17 10.77 -3.28
N ILE A 21 10.56 11.40 -4.40
CA ILE A 21 10.11 11.03 -5.75
C ILE A 21 10.78 9.73 -6.22
N GLU A 22 12.08 9.55 -5.93
CA GLU A 22 12.85 8.34 -6.28
C GLU A 22 12.61 7.15 -5.34
N HIS A 23 11.75 7.28 -4.31
CA HIS A 23 11.43 6.22 -3.34
C HIS A 23 12.67 5.63 -2.64
N LEU A 24 13.69 6.46 -2.40
CA LEU A 24 14.92 6.04 -1.74
C LEU A 24 14.68 5.74 -0.24
N PRO A 25 15.43 4.80 0.36
CA PRO A 25 15.36 4.57 1.80
C PRO A 25 15.67 5.88 2.55
N PHE A 26 14.96 6.13 3.65
CA PHE A 26 15.03 7.37 4.44
C PHE A 26 14.48 8.64 3.78
N ALA A 27 13.77 8.54 2.66
CA ALA A 27 13.21 9.71 1.96
C ALA A 27 12.29 10.58 2.85
N SER A 28 11.45 9.97 3.69
CA SER A 28 10.57 10.71 4.60
C SER A 28 11.36 11.47 5.67
N GLU A 29 12.39 10.86 6.24
CA GLU A 29 13.27 11.49 7.24
C GLU A 29 14.01 12.69 6.63
N MET A 30 14.58 12.52 5.44
CA MET A 30 15.31 13.57 4.74
C MET A 30 14.40 14.75 4.35
N LEU A 31 13.16 14.48 3.92
CA LEU A 31 12.18 15.51 3.58
C LEU A 31 11.74 16.30 4.82
N ILE A 32 11.52 15.62 5.95
CA ILE A 32 11.18 16.27 7.23
C ILE A 32 12.31 17.20 7.67
N VAL A 33 13.57 16.76 7.56
CA VAL A 33 14.74 17.59 7.89
C VAL A 33 14.84 18.80 6.96
N GLY A 34 14.63 18.63 5.65
CA GLY A 34 14.67 19.74 4.69
C GLY A 34 13.59 20.78 4.94
N LEU A 35 12.33 20.36 5.05
CA LEU A 35 11.21 21.27 5.33
C LEU A 35 11.33 21.92 6.71
N GLY A 36 11.86 21.20 7.71
CA GLY A 36 12.14 21.75 9.04
C GLY A 36 13.21 22.85 9.02
N MET A 37 14.28 22.66 8.24
CA MET A 37 15.31 23.69 8.04
C MET A 37 14.72 24.94 7.38
N GLU A 38 13.90 24.78 6.34
CA GLU A 38 13.27 25.90 5.63
C GLU A 38 12.31 26.67 6.54
N ALA A 39 11.53 25.98 7.38
CA ALA A 39 10.65 26.61 8.36
C ALA A 39 11.42 27.49 9.36
N ILE A 40 12.60 27.05 9.80
CA ILE A 40 13.46 27.83 10.70
C ILE A 40 14.00 29.06 9.98
N ILE A 41 14.48 28.92 8.74
CA ILE A 41 14.98 30.04 7.93
C ILE A 41 13.85 31.07 7.72
N PHE A 42 12.66 30.62 7.37
CA PHE A 42 11.50 31.48 7.12
C PHE A 42 11.04 32.20 8.39
N PHE A 43 11.10 31.53 9.54
CA PHE A 43 10.80 32.14 10.82
C PHE A 43 11.76 33.28 11.15
N PHE A 44 13.07 33.10 10.94
CA PHE A 44 14.05 34.16 11.17
C PHE A 44 14.01 35.26 10.10
N SER A 45 13.63 34.94 8.86
CA SER A 45 13.39 35.90 7.78
C SER A 45 12.31 36.93 8.13
N ALA A 46 11.25 36.51 8.85
CA ALA A 46 10.16 37.39 9.25
C ALA A 46 10.58 38.52 10.22
N PHE A 47 11.75 38.40 10.87
CA PHE A 47 12.31 39.43 11.74
C PHE A 47 13.36 40.31 11.05
N GLU A 48 13.67 40.06 9.78
CA GLU A 48 14.52 40.92 8.98
C GLU A 48 13.74 42.12 8.43
N LYS A 49 14.40 43.29 8.37
CA LYS A 49 13.82 44.47 7.73
C LYS A 49 13.56 44.16 6.24
N PRO A 50 12.42 44.61 5.67
CA PRO A 50 12.19 44.57 4.24
C PRO A 50 13.39 45.17 3.51
N HIS A 51 13.87 44.52 2.45
CA HIS A 51 15.00 45.01 1.67
C HIS A 51 14.72 46.46 1.24
N GLU A 52 15.64 47.37 1.55
CA GLU A 52 15.55 48.77 1.14
C GLU A 52 15.39 48.81 -0.39
N GLU A 53 14.23 49.31 -0.84
CA GLU A 53 14.01 49.61 -2.24
C GLU A 53 15.08 50.63 -2.64
N TYR A 54 15.91 50.25 -3.60
CA TYR A 54 17.00 51.09 -4.08
C TYR A 54 16.40 52.42 -4.57
N GLU A 55 16.72 53.55 -3.96
CA GLU A 55 16.26 54.88 -4.44
C GLU A 55 16.98 55.22 -5.75
N TRP A 56 16.51 54.67 -6.86
CA TRP A 56 17.04 54.90 -8.20
C TRP A 56 16.96 56.37 -8.64
N GLU A 57 16.16 57.20 -7.96
CA GLU A 57 16.11 58.66 -8.12
C GLU A 57 17.44 59.37 -7.78
N ARG A 58 18.27 58.81 -6.89
CA ARG A 58 19.59 59.39 -6.58
C ARG A 58 20.58 59.19 -7.73
N ALA A 59 20.39 58.13 -8.52
CA ALA A 59 21.27 57.74 -9.63
C ALA A 59 20.87 58.41 -10.95
N TYR A 60 19.59 58.78 -11.12
CA TYR A 60 19.06 59.45 -12.31
C TYR A 60 18.16 60.61 -11.92
N PRO A 61 18.69 61.85 -11.84
CA PRO A 61 17.91 63.04 -11.47
C PRO A 61 16.82 63.43 -12.48
N GLU A 62 16.70 62.73 -13.61
CA GLU A 62 15.72 63.03 -14.68
C GLU A 62 14.28 62.55 -14.38
N LEU A 63 14.06 61.86 -13.27
CA LEU A 63 12.72 61.45 -12.82
C LEU A 63 12.03 62.51 -11.94
N GLY A 64 12.78 63.53 -11.50
CA GLY A 64 12.28 64.60 -10.66
C GLY A 64 11.77 65.79 -11.47
N HIS A 65 10.47 65.78 -11.76
CA HIS A 65 9.66 66.92 -12.20
C HIS A 65 9.98 67.55 -13.57
N ASP A 66 9.16 67.23 -14.57
CA ASP A 66 8.32 68.25 -15.20
C ASP A 66 7.08 67.63 -15.89
N MET A 67 5.91 68.21 -15.62
CA MET A 67 4.61 67.77 -16.11
C MET A 67 4.30 68.44 -17.44
N THR A 68 4.72 67.86 -18.58
CA THR A 68 4.11 68.07 -19.91
C THR A 68 4.65 67.07 -20.96
N ASP A 69 4.82 65.81 -20.59
CA ASP A 69 5.27 64.77 -21.52
C ASP A 69 4.37 63.53 -21.42
N PRO A 70 4.06 62.84 -22.54
CA PRO A 70 3.16 61.68 -22.59
C PRO A 70 3.68 60.44 -21.84
N ALA A 71 4.73 60.58 -21.04
CA ALA A 71 5.32 59.55 -20.18
C ALA A 71 4.73 59.50 -18.75
N ASN A 72 3.89 60.48 -18.37
CA ASN A 72 3.36 60.61 -16.99
C ASN A 72 1.86 60.25 -16.85
N MET A 73 1.38 59.29 -17.63
CA MET A 73 0.04 58.73 -17.46
C MET A 73 0.02 57.68 -16.36
N SER A 74 -1.01 57.68 -15.50
CA SER A 74 -1.15 56.63 -14.48
C SER A 74 -1.34 55.26 -15.15
N PRO A 75 -0.96 54.13 -14.52
CA PRO A 75 -1.16 52.79 -15.09
C PRO A 75 -2.62 52.51 -15.49
N ALA A 76 -3.59 53.11 -14.79
CA ALA A 76 -5.01 53.02 -15.15
C ALA A 76 -5.34 53.85 -16.41
N GLN A 77 -4.71 55.02 -16.61
CA GLN A 77 -4.87 55.84 -17.81
C GLN A 77 -4.16 55.23 -19.02
N GLN A 78 -2.99 54.61 -18.83
CA GLN A 78 -2.30 53.87 -19.88
C GLN A 78 -3.09 52.61 -20.28
N LEU A 79 -3.74 51.93 -19.33
CA LEU A 79 -4.64 50.81 -19.59
C LEU A 79 -5.92 51.26 -20.32
N ASP A 80 -6.54 52.36 -19.90
CA ASP A 80 -7.71 52.95 -20.58
C ASP A 80 -7.36 53.40 -22.00
N GLU A 81 -6.22 54.07 -22.21
CA GLU A 81 -5.79 54.48 -23.55
C GLU A 81 -5.39 53.29 -24.42
N ALA A 82 -4.79 52.24 -23.85
CA ALA A 82 -4.53 50.99 -24.56
C ALA A 82 -5.82 50.24 -24.94
N LEU A 83 -6.84 50.23 -24.09
CA LEU A 83 -8.17 49.63 -24.36
C LEU A 83 -8.99 50.44 -25.38
N VAL A 84 -8.80 51.76 -25.44
CA VAL A 84 -9.43 52.64 -26.43
C VAL A 84 -8.70 52.58 -27.78
N LYS A 85 -7.36 52.48 -27.77
CA LYS A 85 -6.50 52.46 -28.95
C LYS A 85 -6.42 51.09 -29.60
N ALA A 86 -6.31 50.03 -28.81
CA ALA A 86 -6.71 48.68 -29.22
C ALA A 86 -8.23 48.63 -29.10
N LYS A 87 -8.90 49.40 -29.97
CA LYS A 87 -10.32 49.32 -30.24
C LYS A 87 -10.73 47.88 -29.96
N ILE A 88 -11.62 47.65 -29.01
CA ILE A 88 -12.13 46.31 -28.73
C ILE A 88 -12.89 45.89 -30.00
N ASP A 89 -12.14 45.47 -31.01
CA ASP A 89 -12.62 44.96 -32.26
C ASP A 89 -13.17 43.58 -31.91
N ASN A 90 -14.29 43.23 -32.53
CA ASN A 90 -14.96 41.96 -32.28
C ASN A 90 -14.01 40.75 -32.32
N VAL A 91 -12.92 40.84 -33.08
CA VAL A 91 -11.82 39.85 -33.17
C VAL A 91 -11.04 39.66 -31.86
N LEU A 92 -10.79 40.72 -31.08
CA LEU A 92 -10.11 40.62 -29.77
C LEU A 92 -11.03 40.01 -28.71
N ILE A 93 -12.32 40.32 -28.75
CA ILE A 93 -13.33 39.67 -27.89
C ILE A 93 -13.45 38.19 -28.26
N GLU A 94 -13.47 37.88 -29.55
CA GLU A 94 -13.62 36.51 -30.04
C GLU A 94 -12.41 35.64 -29.68
N SER A 95 -11.19 36.15 -29.83
CA SER A 95 -9.98 35.45 -29.39
C SER A 95 -9.87 35.31 -27.87
N LEU A 96 -10.32 36.29 -27.08
CA LEU A 96 -10.41 36.17 -25.62
C LEU A 96 -11.46 35.12 -25.22
N ASN A 97 -12.61 35.10 -25.88
CA ASN A 97 -13.67 34.13 -25.65
C ASN A 97 -13.21 32.71 -26.02
N GLU A 98 -12.48 32.57 -27.13
CA GLU A 98 -11.87 31.31 -27.55
C GLU A 98 -10.76 30.86 -26.59
N GLY A 99 -9.95 31.79 -26.08
CA GLY A 99 -8.95 31.52 -25.04
C GLY A 99 -9.57 31.08 -23.71
N LEU A 100 -10.65 31.75 -23.27
CA LEU A 100 -11.38 31.38 -22.06
C LEU A 100 -12.08 30.03 -22.21
N LYS A 101 -12.64 29.74 -23.39
CA LYS A 101 -13.20 28.43 -23.72
C LYS A 101 -12.14 27.34 -23.71
N SER A 102 -10.99 27.58 -24.37
CA SER A 102 -9.86 26.65 -24.40
C SER A 102 -9.31 26.39 -22.99
N PHE A 103 -9.24 27.42 -22.15
CA PHE A 103 -8.85 27.30 -20.76
C PHE A 103 -9.88 26.48 -19.94
N GLY A 104 -11.17 26.73 -20.13
CA GLY A 104 -12.24 25.96 -19.49
C GLY A 104 -12.20 24.48 -19.88
N GLU A 105 -11.97 24.18 -21.17
CA GLU A 105 -11.80 22.83 -21.68
C GLU A 105 -10.53 22.16 -21.10
N ALA A 106 -9.40 22.87 -21.03
CA ALA A 106 -8.17 22.38 -20.42
C ALA A 106 -8.34 22.11 -18.91
N SER A 107 -9.04 23.00 -18.20
CA SER A 107 -9.34 22.82 -16.78
C SER A 107 -10.27 21.63 -16.53
N THR A 108 -11.24 21.40 -17.42
CA THR A 108 -12.14 20.24 -17.33
C THR A 108 -11.37 18.93 -17.55
N LYS A 109 -10.52 18.88 -18.57
CA LYS A 109 -9.62 17.72 -18.83
C LYS A 109 -8.64 17.46 -17.69
N LEU A 110 -8.11 18.51 -17.07
CA LEU A 110 -7.26 18.37 -15.89
C LEU A 110 -8.04 17.75 -14.72
N ASN A 111 -9.28 18.17 -14.50
CA ASN A 111 -10.12 17.62 -13.43
C ASN A 111 -10.48 16.15 -13.67
N GLU A 112 -10.78 15.78 -14.92
CA GLU A 112 -10.95 14.38 -15.32
C GLU A 112 -9.66 13.56 -15.10
N THR A 113 -8.50 14.12 -15.44
CA THR A 113 -7.20 13.46 -15.23
C THR A 113 -6.88 13.27 -13.75
N ILE A 114 -7.18 14.26 -12.91
CA ILE A 114 -7.01 14.16 -11.45
C ILE A 114 -7.95 13.08 -10.87
N SER A 115 -9.18 13.00 -11.36
CA SER A 115 -10.14 11.95 -10.96
C SER A 115 -9.71 10.56 -11.44
N ALA A 116 -9.13 10.46 -12.65
CA ALA A 116 -8.53 9.22 -13.12
C ALA A 116 -7.29 8.83 -12.30
N ALA A 117 -6.48 9.81 -11.89
CA ALA A 117 -5.31 9.60 -11.04
C ALA A 117 -5.68 9.15 -9.63
N SER A 118 -6.79 9.64 -9.04
CA SER A 118 -7.31 9.07 -7.79
C SER A 118 -7.75 7.62 -7.95
N GLY A 119 -8.32 7.27 -9.12
CA GLY A 119 -8.63 5.89 -9.46
C GLY A 119 -7.39 4.97 -9.53
N ILE A 120 -6.21 5.50 -9.87
CA ILE A 120 -4.94 4.74 -9.85
C ILE A 120 -4.53 4.38 -8.40
N GLY A 121 -4.83 5.25 -7.43
CA GLY A 121 -4.60 4.97 -6.01
C GLY A 121 -5.47 3.81 -5.53
N GLU A 122 -6.77 3.89 -5.77
CA GLU A 122 -7.72 2.80 -5.45
C GLU A 122 -7.38 1.50 -6.19
N TYR A 123 -6.94 1.59 -7.45
CA TYR A 123 -6.51 0.42 -8.23
C TYR A 123 -5.26 -0.25 -7.62
N ASN A 124 -4.29 0.52 -7.14
CA ASN A 124 -3.14 -0.02 -6.44
C ASN A 124 -3.56 -0.73 -5.14
N ASP A 125 -4.48 -0.16 -4.37
CA ASP A 125 -5.00 -0.80 -3.16
C ASP A 125 -5.73 -2.11 -3.48
N GLN A 126 -6.56 -2.13 -4.52
CA GLN A 126 -7.22 -3.34 -5.01
C GLN A 126 -6.24 -4.41 -5.49
N ILE A 127 -5.16 -4.03 -6.18
CA ILE A 127 -4.09 -4.97 -6.57
C ILE A 127 -3.39 -5.52 -5.33
N GLN A 128 -3.05 -4.68 -4.35
CA GLN A 128 -2.39 -5.13 -3.12
C GLN A 128 -3.27 -6.10 -2.34
N GLU A 129 -4.57 -5.83 -2.26
CA GLU A 129 -5.55 -6.74 -1.66
C GLU A 129 -5.67 -8.04 -2.47
N GLY A 130 -5.70 -7.96 -3.80
CA GLY A 130 -5.67 -9.13 -4.69
C GLY A 130 -4.41 -10.00 -4.49
N ILE A 131 -3.24 -9.39 -4.37
CA ILE A 131 -1.98 -10.09 -4.08
C ILE A 131 -2.04 -10.78 -2.71
N LYS A 132 -2.56 -10.09 -1.67
CA LYS A 132 -2.75 -10.71 -0.35
C LYS A 132 -3.68 -11.91 -0.41
N ASN A 133 -4.80 -11.79 -1.11
CA ASN A 133 -5.76 -12.88 -1.30
C ASN A 133 -5.13 -14.06 -2.06
N MET A 134 -4.33 -13.79 -3.09
CA MET A 134 -3.63 -14.83 -3.85
C MET A 134 -2.56 -15.54 -3.02
N ASN A 135 -1.82 -14.81 -2.19
CA ASN A 135 -0.89 -15.40 -1.23
C ASN A 135 -1.61 -16.26 -0.19
N ALA A 136 -2.74 -15.79 0.35
CA ALA A 136 -3.56 -16.55 1.27
C ALA A 136 -4.11 -17.84 0.62
N LEU A 137 -4.55 -17.76 -0.64
CA LEU A 137 -4.99 -18.94 -1.41
C LEU A 137 -3.86 -19.94 -1.62
N ASN A 138 -2.65 -19.49 -1.95
CA ASN A 138 -1.49 -20.36 -2.08
C ASN A 138 -1.18 -21.07 -0.76
N SER A 139 -1.17 -20.34 0.36
CA SER A 139 -0.97 -20.94 1.69
C SER A 139 -2.08 -21.92 2.07
N LEU A 140 -3.34 -21.62 1.74
CA LEU A 140 -4.45 -22.56 1.94
C LEU A 140 -4.29 -23.82 1.10
N TYR A 141 -3.83 -23.70 -0.15
CA TYR A 141 -3.54 -24.85 -1.01
C TYR A 141 -2.42 -25.74 -0.43
N GLU A 142 -1.35 -25.13 0.07
CA GLU A 142 -0.26 -25.85 0.72
C GLU A 142 -0.74 -26.56 1.99
N LEU A 143 -1.51 -25.89 2.83
CA LEU A 143 -2.15 -26.47 4.02
C LEU A 143 -3.10 -27.63 3.65
N GLN A 144 -3.89 -27.48 2.59
CA GLN A 144 -4.81 -28.52 2.12
C GLN A 144 -4.05 -29.75 1.62
N LEU A 145 -2.95 -29.56 0.88
CA LEU A 145 -2.07 -30.66 0.46
C LEU A 145 -1.45 -31.37 1.66
N GLN A 146 -0.98 -30.62 2.65
CA GLN A 146 -0.42 -31.18 3.88
C GLN A 146 -1.47 -31.95 4.69
N ALA A 147 -2.66 -31.38 4.87
CA ALA A 147 -3.78 -32.01 5.56
C ALA A 147 -4.23 -33.28 4.82
N SER A 148 -4.29 -33.25 3.48
CA SER A 148 -4.62 -34.41 2.67
C SER A 148 -3.58 -35.52 2.82
N ASN A 149 -2.28 -35.20 2.86
CA ASN A 149 -1.22 -36.18 3.11
C ASN A 149 -1.36 -36.80 4.51
N GLN A 150 -1.57 -35.98 5.54
CA GLN A 150 -1.79 -36.48 6.89
C GLN A 150 -3.04 -37.34 7.01
N GLN A 151 -4.13 -36.95 6.35
CA GLN A 151 -5.37 -37.75 6.28
C GLN A 151 -5.10 -39.09 5.59
N MET A 152 -4.33 -39.10 4.50
CA MET A 152 -3.96 -40.33 3.80
C MET A 152 -3.14 -41.25 4.70
N GLU A 153 -2.11 -40.75 5.38
CA GLU A 153 -1.31 -41.51 6.33
C GLU A 153 -2.15 -42.05 7.49
N ALA A 154 -3.02 -41.21 8.07
CA ALA A 154 -3.94 -41.63 9.13
C ALA A 154 -4.91 -42.72 8.66
N THR A 155 -5.42 -42.62 7.44
CA THR A 155 -6.29 -43.62 6.82
C THR A 155 -5.54 -44.92 6.57
N THR A 156 -4.31 -44.87 6.06
CA THR A 156 -3.46 -46.04 5.86
C THR A 156 -3.15 -46.73 7.19
N MET A 157 -2.77 -45.99 8.23
CA MET A 157 -2.57 -46.54 9.57
C MET A 157 -3.84 -47.15 10.15
N PHE A 158 -5.00 -46.51 9.96
CA PHE A 158 -6.29 -47.06 10.39
C PHE A 158 -6.63 -48.38 9.70
N LEU A 159 -6.45 -48.46 8.38
CA LEU A 159 -6.65 -49.70 7.63
C LEU A 159 -5.68 -50.80 8.08
N GLN A 160 -4.42 -50.45 8.35
CA GLN A 160 -3.42 -51.39 8.84
C GLN A 160 -3.77 -51.92 10.23
N ASN A 161 -4.22 -51.05 11.14
CA ASN A 161 -4.71 -51.43 12.47
C ASN A 161 -5.97 -52.30 12.41
N LEU A 162 -6.91 -51.99 11.51
CA LEU A 162 -8.07 -52.84 11.27
C LEU A 162 -7.67 -54.23 10.77
N GLN A 163 -6.74 -54.29 9.82
CA GLN A 163 -6.25 -55.57 9.30
C GLN A 163 -5.58 -56.41 10.40
N SER A 164 -4.72 -55.80 11.22
CA SER A 164 -4.11 -56.47 12.37
C SER A 164 -5.17 -56.93 13.38
N SER A 165 -6.18 -56.10 13.66
CA SER A 165 -7.25 -56.45 14.61
C SER A 165 -8.10 -57.62 14.11
N VAL A 166 -8.33 -57.72 12.79
CA VAL A 166 -9.03 -58.85 12.16
C VAL A 166 -8.18 -60.13 12.27
N GLU A 167 -6.87 -60.03 12.03
CA GLU A 167 -5.92 -61.14 12.21
C GLU A 167 -5.90 -61.63 13.67
N ASP A 168 -5.78 -60.71 14.64
CA ASP A 168 -5.79 -61.02 16.07
C ASP A 168 -7.11 -61.62 16.52
N SER A 169 -8.25 -61.13 16.01
CA SER A 169 -9.57 -61.70 16.28
C SER A 169 -9.68 -63.14 15.78
N LYS A 170 -9.11 -63.44 14.62
CA LYS A 170 -9.05 -64.80 14.07
C LYS A 170 -8.18 -65.71 14.94
N ARG A 171 -6.99 -65.25 15.37
CA ARG A 171 -6.12 -66.01 16.28
C ARG A 171 -6.78 -66.24 17.65
N PHE A 172 -7.49 -65.24 18.17
CA PHE A 172 -8.27 -65.39 19.40
C PHE A 172 -9.36 -66.45 19.26
N GLN A 173 -10.09 -66.46 18.14
CA GLN A 173 -11.10 -67.48 17.86
C GLN A 173 -10.49 -68.89 17.83
N GLU A 174 -9.31 -69.05 17.20
CA GLU A 174 -8.57 -70.32 17.20
C GLU A 174 -8.16 -70.74 18.62
N GLN A 175 -7.60 -69.83 19.41
CA GLN A 175 -7.19 -70.11 20.80
C GLN A 175 -8.38 -70.49 21.70
N VAL A 176 -9.52 -69.80 21.57
CA VAL A 176 -10.74 -70.12 22.32
C VAL A 176 -11.29 -71.49 21.92
N SER A 177 -11.28 -71.82 20.62
CA SER A 177 -11.67 -73.15 20.13
C SER A 177 -10.77 -74.24 20.73
N GLN A 178 -9.46 -74.03 20.73
CA GLN A 178 -8.50 -74.98 21.30
C GLN A 178 -8.65 -75.12 22.82
N LEU A 179 -8.92 -74.03 23.54
CA LEU A 179 -9.23 -74.06 24.96
C LEU A 179 -10.49 -74.88 25.24
N ALA A 180 -11.55 -74.71 24.44
CA ALA A 180 -12.78 -75.49 24.57
C ALA A 180 -12.51 -77.00 24.37
N VAL A 181 -11.71 -77.37 23.37
CA VAL A 181 -11.29 -78.77 23.14
C VAL A 181 -10.50 -79.32 24.33
N ASN A 182 -9.54 -78.55 24.85
CA ASN A 182 -8.75 -78.97 26.01
C ASN A 182 -9.60 -79.13 27.28
N LEU A 183 -10.56 -78.22 27.51
CA LEU A 183 -11.53 -78.34 28.60
C LEU A 183 -12.43 -79.57 28.45
N GLU A 184 -12.88 -79.88 27.24
CA GLU A 184 -13.65 -81.10 26.97
C GLU A 184 -12.83 -82.36 27.26
N GLN A 185 -11.57 -82.39 26.82
CA GLN A 185 -10.64 -83.49 27.09
C GLN A 185 -10.39 -83.65 28.60
N MET A 186 -10.16 -82.56 29.32
CA MET A 186 -10.04 -82.58 30.78
C MET A 186 -11.31 -83.12 31.44
N ASN A 187 -12.49 -82.63 31.04
CA ASN A 187 -13.76 -83.11 31.55
C ASN A 187 -13.98 -84.61 31.28
N LYS A 188 -13.56 -85.12 30.12
CA LYS A 188 -13.56 -86.56 29.81
C LYS A 188 -12.65 -87.34 30.75
N VAL A 189 -11.42 -86.87 30.99
CA VAL A 189 -10.48 -87.52 31.94
C VAL A 189 -11.03 -87.50 33.36
N TYR A 190 -11.59 -86.38 33.81
CA TYR A 190 -12.23 -86.28 35.12
C TYR A 190 -13.44 -87.21 35.22
N GLY A 191 -14.29 -87.29 34.18
CA GLY A 191 -15.42 -88.23 34.14
C GLY A 191 -14.99 -89.69 34.17
N ASN A 192 -13.92 -90.04 33.44
CA ASN A 192 -13.32 -91.38 33.47
C ASN A 192 -12.73 -91.69 34.86
N MET A 193 -12.04 -90.74 35.51
CA MET A 193 -11.58 -90.90 36.88
C MET A 193 -12.72 -91.02 37.88
N LEU A 194 -13.79 -90.24 37.74
CA LEU A 194 -14.96 -90.31 38.62
C LEU A 194 -15.68 -91.66 38.48
N THR A 195 -15.83 -92.16 37.26
CA THR A 195 -16.36 -93.50 36.97
C THR A 195 -15.46 -94.58 37.56
N ALA A 196 -14.14 -94.44 37.45
CA ALA A 196 -13.17 -95.36 38.04
C ALA A 196 -13.12 -95.30 39.58
N MET A 197 -13.43 -94.14 40.19
CA MET A 197 -13.51 -93.93 41.63
C MET A 197 -14.86 -94.30 42.24
N ASN A 198 -15.91 -94.48 41.42
CA ASN A 198 -17.22 -94.96 41.84
C ASN A 198 -17.61 -96.26 41.08
N PRO A 199 -16.84 -97.35 41.23
CA PRO A 199 -17.07 -98.59 40.47
C PRO A 199 -18.32 -99.38 40.91
N ASN A 200 -19.08 -98.90 41.89
CA ASN A 200 -20.25 -99.60 42.45
C ASN A 200 -21.54 -98.77 42.33
N LYS A 201 -22.10 -98.75 41.11
CA LYS A 201 -23.53 -98.79 40.82
C LYS A 201 -23.74 -99.52 39.49
#